data_AF-A0A3C0CT65-F1
#
_entry.id   AF-A0A3C0CT65-F1
#
_cell.length_a   1.000
_cell.length_b   1.000
_cell.length_c   1.000
_cell.angle_alpha   90.00
_cell.angle_beta   90.00
_cell.angle_gamma   90.00
#
_symmetry.space_group_name_H-M   'P 1'
#
loop_
_entity.id
_entity.type
_entity.pdbx_description
1 polymer ?
#
loop_
_entity_poly.entity_id
_entity_poly.type
_entity_poly.pdbx_seq_one_letter_code
_entity_poly.pdbx_strand_id
1 'polypeptide(L)' 'MSSGFRVLKSTKIEEVVRRSVAARDVFARHGMECYACFASSAETVEEGALMHDIDVDLLVKELNAACRSEE' A
#
# COMPACT_ATOMS: atom_id res chain seq x y z
N MET A 1 21.34 -3.61 8.02
CA MET A 1 20.49 -4.58 7.30
C MET A 1 19.37 -3.82 6.62
N SER A 2 19.62 -3.24 5.44
CA SER A 2 18.56 -2.61 4.65
C SER A 2 17.88 -3.71 3.84
N SER A 3 17.01 -4.47 4.50
CA SER A 3 16.11 -5.40 3.82
C SER A 3 15.17 -4.54 2.98
N GLY A 4 15.50 -4.37 1.69
CA GLY A 4 14.71 -3.62 0.73
C GLY A 4 13.31 -4.21 0.65
N PHE A 5 12.35 -3.55 1.25
CA PHE A 5 10.96 -3.98 1.22
C PHE A 5 10.36 -3.62 -0.14
N ARG A 6 9.90 -4.63 -0.86
CA ARG A 6 9.19 -4.47 -2.13
C ARG A 6 7.73 -4.78 -1.89
N VAL A 7 6.87 -3.83 -2.23
CA VAL A 7 5.42 -4.01 -2.18
C VAL A 7 5.00 -4.88 -3.35
N LEU A 8 4.25 -5.94 -3.09
CA LEU A 8 3.62 -6.81 -4.09
C LEU A 8 2.10 -6.66 -4.00
N LYS A 9 1.40 -7.09 -5.05
CA LYS A 9 -0.07 -7.16 -5.11
C LYS A 9 -0.66 -7.95 -3.93
N SER A 10 0.00 -9.06 -3.57
CA SER A 10 -0.37 -9.94 -2.47
C SER A 10 0.08 -9.48 -1.09
N THR A 11 0.83 -8.37 -0.99
CA THR A 11 1.23 -7.81 0.31
C THR A 11 -0.01 -7.28 1.03
N LYS A 12 -0.08 -7.48 2.35
CA LYS A 12 -1.19 -6.94 3.16
C LYS A 12 -1.06 -5.43 3.29
N ILE A 13 -2.19 -4.72 3.22
CA ILE A 13 -2.21 -3.26 3.36
C ILE A 13 -1.58 -2.86 4.69
N GLU A 14 -1.88 -3.58 5.78
CA GLU A 14 -1.29 -3.32 7.11
C GLU A 14 0.25 -3.38 7.11
N GLU A 15 0.83 -4.30 6.34
CA GLU A 15 2.27 -4.51 6.30
C GLU A 15 2.94 -3.33 5.60
N VAL A 16 2.33 -2.87 4.50
CA VAL A 16 2.80 -1.71 3.74
C VAL A 16 2.77 -0.44 4.59
N VAL A 17 1.65 -0.14 5.26
CA VAL A 17 1.50 1.08 6.08
C VAL A 17 2.28 1.05 7.39
N ARG A 18 2.67 -0.15 7.86
CA ARG A 18 3.62 -0.33 8.97
C ARG A 18 5.06 -0.13 8.52
N ARG A 19 5.37 -0.41 7.26
CA ARG A 19 6.74 -0.33 6.74
C ARG A 19 7.14 1.09 6.35
N SER A 20 6.23 1.86 5.75
CA SER A 20 6.47 3.25 5.38
C SER A 20 5.25 4.10 5.66
N VAL A 21 5.47 5.27 6.27
CA VAL A 21 4.42 6.26 6.50
C VAL A 21 4.01 6.91 5.17
N ALA A 22 4.95 7.09 4.23
CA ALA A 22 4.68 7.66 2.92
C ALA A 22 3.72 6.80 2.06
N ALA A 23 3.68 5.49 2.32
CA ALA A 23 2.70 4.62 1.67
C ALA A 23 1.25 4.98 2.05
N ARG A 24 1.01 5.54 3.24
CA ARG A 24 -0.33 6.00 3.68
C ARG A 24 -0.81 7.16 2.82
N ASP A 25 0.08 8.08 2.46
CA ASP A 25 -0.24 9.18 1.54
C ASP A 25 -0.62 8.67 0.16
N VAL A 26 0.04 7.62 -0.33
CA VAL A 26 -0.34 6.98 -1.60
C VAL A 26 -1.75 6.41 -1.50
N PHE A 27 -2.05 5.60 -0.47
CA PHE A 27 -3.41 5.07 -0.27
C PHE A 27 -4.46 6.19 -0.15
N ALA A 28 -4.17 7.26 0.60
CA ALA A 28 -5.09 8.38 0.74
C ALA A 28 -5.38 9.10 -0.59
N ARG A 29 -4.38 9.24 -1.48
CA ARG A 29 -4.57 9.83 -2.82
C ARG A 29 -5.49 9.01 -3.71
N HIS A 30 -5.52 7.70 -3.53
CA HIS A 30 -6.40 6.79 -4.25
C HIS A 30 -7.75 6.56 -3.53
N GLY A 31 -8.08 7.32 -2.48
CA GLY A 31 -9.34 7.15 -1.75
C GLY A 31 -9.39 5.89 -0.88
N MET A 32 -8.23 5.30 -0.57
CA MET A 32 -8.07 4.16 0.34
C MET A 32 -7.63 4.62 1.73
N GLU A 33 -8.15 5.75 2.23
CA GLU A 33 -7.84 6.27 3.59
C GLU A 33 -8.31 5.33 4.71
N CYS A 34 -9.18 4.38 4.40
CA CYS A 34 -9.66 3.31 5.26
C CYS A 34 -8.56 2.29 5.65
N TYR A 35 -7.29 2.46 5.26
CA TYR A 35 -6.19 1.54 5.53
C TYR A 35 -6.01 1.14 7.01
N ALA A 36 -6.59 1.90 7.96
CA ALA A 36 -6.58 1.63 9.40
C ALA A 36 -7.86 0.95 9.92
N CYS A 37 -8.86 0.69 9.06
CA CYS A 37 -10.07 -0.03 9.40
C CYS A 37 -9.77 -1.52 9.58
N PHE A 38 -10.49 -2.18 10.51
CA PHE A 38 -10.32 -3.61 10.79
C PHE A 38 -10.46 -4.50 9.54
N ALA A 39 -11.32 -4.10 8.60
CA ALA A 39 -11.48 -4.77 7.30
C ALA A 39 -10.17 -4.70 6.49
N SER A 40 -9.57 -3.52 6.36
CA SER A 40 -8.38 -3.28 5.55
C SER A 40 -7.09 -3.89 6.11
N SER A 41 -7.03 -4.18 7.41
CA SER A 41 -5.93 -4.98 7.96
C SER A 41 -5.89 -6.41 7.42
N ALA A 42 -7.04 -6.97 7.04
CA ALA A 42 -7.15 -8.30 6.46
C ALA A 42 -7.01 -8.31 4.93
N GLU A 43 -7.06 -7.16 4.26
CA GLU A 43 -7.01 -7.04 2.80
C GLU A 43 -5.58 -6.95 2.27
N THR A 44 -5.37 -7.50 1.08
CA THR A 44 -4.16 -7.26 0.27
C THR A 44 -4.29 -5.97 -0.53
N VAL A 45 -3.16 -5.44 -1.01
CA VAL A 45 -3.14 -4.26 -1.90
C VAL A 45 -4.02 -4.50 -3.14
N GLU A 46 -4.00 -5.71 -3.69
CA GLU A 46 -4.84 -6.10 -4.82
C GLU A 46 -6.33 -6.08 -4.49
N GLU A 47 -6.74 -6.73 -3.41
CA GLU A 47 -8.15 -6.78 -2.99
C GLU A 47 -8.71 -5.39 -2.71
N GLY A 48 -7.97 -4.56 -1.96
CA GLY A 48 -8.42 -3.20 -1.64
C GLY A 48 -8.51 -2.31 -2.88
N ALA A 49 -7.55 -2.42 -3.81
CA ALA A 49 -7.61 -1.67 -5.06
C ALA A 49 -8.77 -2.11 -5.95
N LEU A 50 -9.01 -3.42 -6.07
CA LEU A 50 -10.13 -3.96 -6.85
C LEU A 50 -11.50 -3.54 -6.28
N MET A 51 -11.65 -3.53 -4.95
CA MET A 51 -12.88 -3.05 -4.29
C MET A 51 -13.19 -1.58 -4.56
N HIS A 52 -12.16 -0.78 -4.85
CA HIS A 52 -12.25 0.65 -5.10
C HIS A 52 -12.05 1.04 -6.57
N ASP A 53 -12.01 0.05 -7.49
CA ASP A 53 -11.80 0.24 -8.94
C ASP A 53 -10.50 1.02 -9.28
N ILE A 54 -9.44 0.71 -8.52
CA ILE A 54 -8.11 1.30 -8.68
C ILE A 54 -7.22 0.34 -9.47
N ASP A 55 -6.39 0.88 -10.37
CA ASP A 55 -5.36 0.11 -11.06
C ASP A 55 -4.30 -0.37 -10.05
N VAL A 56 -4.32 -1.67 -9.78
CA VAL A 56 -3.38 -2.36 -8.88
C VAL A 56 -1.92 -2.18 -9.30
N ASP A 57 -1.62 -2.21 -10.60
CA ASP A 57 -0.25 -2.07 -11.10
C ASP A 57 0.26 -0.65 -10.89
N LEU A 58 -0.61 0.36 -11.09
CA LEU A 58 -0.30 1.75 -10.78
C LEU A 58 -0.05 1.94 -9.27
N LEU A 59 -0.96 1.42 -8.43
CA LEU A 59 -0.87 1.55 -6.97
C LEU A 59 0.43 0.91 -6.44
N VAL A 60 0.73 -0.32 -6.84
CA VAL A 60 1.97 -1.02 -6.44
C VAL A 60 3.21 -0.24 -6.90
N LYS A 61 3.20 0.33 -8.10
CA LYS A 61 4.31 1.14 -8.60
C LYS A 61 4.54 2.38 -7.74
N GLU A 62 3.48 3.11 -7.40
CA GLU A 62 3.56 4.30 -6.54
C GLU A 62 3.99 3.96 -5.12
N LEU A 63 3.45 2.88 -4.52
CA LEU A 63 3.84 2.40 -3.20
C LEU A 63 5.33 2.04 -3.16
N ASN A 64 5.82 1.32 -4.17
CA ASN A 64 7.24 1.00 -4.27
C ASN A 64 8.12 2.24 -4.51
N ALA A 65 7.61 3.29 -5.17
CA ALA A 65 8.33 4.54 -5.33
C ALA A 65 8.40 5.33 -4.01
N ALA A 66 7.28 5.43 -3.30
CA ALA A 66 7.20 6.10 -2.00
C ALA A 66 8.06 5.39 -0.94
N CYS A 67 8.02 4.06 -0.86
CA CYS A 67 8.86 3.28 0.05
C CYS A 67 10.36 3.33 -0.29
N ARG A 68 10.74 3.78 -1.50
CA ARG A 68 12.15 3.96 -1.91
C ARG A 68 12.69 5.37 -1.68
N SER A 69 11.83 6.37 -1.46
CA SER A 69 12.26 7.77 -1.29
C SER A 69 12.59 8.15 0.16
N GLU A 70 12.49 7.22 1.11
CA GLU A 70 13.08 7.39 2.45
C GLU A 70 14.55 6.96 2.39
N GLU A 71 15.41 7.88 1.97
CA GLU A 71 16.87 7.90 2.24
C GLU A 71 17.17 8.87 3.38
#